data_AF-A0A212TPA3-F1
#
_entry.id   AF-A0A212TPA3-F1
#
_cell.length_a   1.000
_cell.length_b   1.000
_cell.length_c   1.000
_cell.angle_alpha   90.00
_cell.angle_beta   90.00
_cell.angle_gamma   90.00
#
_symmetry.space_group_name_H-M   'P 1'
#
loop_
_entity.id
_entity.type
_entity.pdbx_description
1 polymer ?
#
loop_
_entity_poly.entity_id
_entity_poly.type
_entity_poly.pdbx_seq_one_letter_code
_entity_poly.pdbx_strand_id
1 'polypeptide(L)'
;MHINLTRDSVAMGDDVDAPHAHRFSMPDGSTLAQVLQTVLSQRYLASITGGEATWVALLEQKPIAVLAQQWQQPVLLGPDLVLPPNVAVQLHFRYRTQQDPEEVLAELRKQAV
;
A
#
# COMPACT_ATOMS: atom_id res chain seq x y z
N MET A 1 -6.78 -13.26 10.55
CA MET A 1 -6.43 -11.86 10.93
C MET A 1 -7.24 -10.86 10.11
N HIS A 2 -7.40 -9.63 10.60
CA HIS A 2 -8.11 -8.58 9.87
C HIS A 2 -7.14 -7.53 9.36
N ILE A 3 -7.31 -7.16 8.09
CA ILE A 3 -6.57 -6.08 7.46
C ILE A 3 -7.52 -4.91 7.28
N ASN A 4 -7.14 -3.77 7.83
CA ASN A 4 -7.84 -2.51 7.68
C ASN A 4 -6.97 -1.60 6.82
N LEU A 5 -7.52 -1.11 5.72
CA LEU A 5 -6.88 -0.23 4.77
C LEU A 5 -7.48 1.16 4.87
N THR A 6 -6.63 2.15 4.68
CA THR A 6 -7.02 3.52 4.32
C THR A 6 -6.11 3.97 3.20
N ARG A 7 -6.53 4.94 2.38
CA ARG A 7 -5.64 5.53 1.37
C ARG A 7 -5.91 7.02 1.25
N ASP A 8 -4.90 7.74 0.80
CA ASP A 8 -5.07 9.12 0.37
C ASP A 8 -6.01 9.18 -0.84
N SER A 9 -6.73 10.29 -0.92
CA SER A 9 -7.52 10.62 -2.10
C SER A 9 -6.63 11.00 -3.28
N VAL A 10 -7.10 10.70 -4.49
CA VAL A 10 -6.40 11.05 -5.74
C VAL A 10 -6.90 12.38 -6.33
N ALA A 11 -8.17 12.75 -6.11
CA ALA A 11 -8.78 13.97 -6.65
C ALA A 11 -9.98 14.44 -5.80
N MET A 12 -10.48 15.67 -6.02
CA MET A 12 -11.64 16.23 -5.31
C MET A 12 -12.91 15.35 -5.36
N GLY A 13 -13.10 14.56 -6.43
CA GLY A 13 -14.23 13.62 -6.54
C GLY A 13 -14.03 12.32 -5.76
N ASP A 14 -12.78 11.97 -5.43
CA ASP A 14 -12.40 10.82 -4.62
C ASP A 14 -12.49 11.17 -3.12
N ASP A 15 -12.66 12.44 -2.73
CA ASP A 15 -12.73 12.86 -1.32
C ASP A 15 -14.04 12.48 -0.61
N VAL A 16 -15.10 12.16 -1.36
CA VAL A 16 -16.44 11.89 -0.80
C VAL A 16 -16.42 10.67 0.13
N ASP A 17 -15.58 9.68 -0.16
CA ASP A 17 -15.44 8.44 0.61
C ASP A 17 -14.18 8.40 1.48
N ALA A 18 -13.50 9.54 1.68
CA ALA A 18 -12.33 9.63 2.54
C ALA A 18 -12.64 9.10 3.96
N PRO A 19 -11.76 8.28 4.57
CA PRO A 19 -10.38 7.97 4.19
C PRO A 19 -10.25 6.69 3.33
N HIS A 20 -11.27 6.37 2.55
CA HIS A 20 -11.36 5.16 1.71
C HIS A 20 -11.25 3.88 2.51
N ALA A 21 -11.87 3.83 3.69
CA ALA A 21 -11.71 2.70 4.60
C ALA A 21 -12.18 1.39 3.95
N HIS A 22 -11.29 0.40 3.86
CA HIS A 22 -11.62 -0.93 3.39
C HIS A 22 -11.14 -1.98 4.40
N ARG A 23 -11.88 -3.07 4.55
CA ARG A 23 -11.51 -4.15 5.47
C ARG A 23 -11.75 -5.49 4.81
N PHE A 24 -10.75 -6.37 4.94
CA PHE A 24 -10.87 -7.76 4.54
C PHE A 24 -10.16 -8.68 5.54
N SER A 25 -10.44 -9.97 5.44
CA SER A 25 -9.85 -10.99 6.31
C SER A 25 -8.86 -11.83 5.52
N MET A 26 -7.77 -12.20 6.16
CA MET A 26 -6.78 -13.14 5.62
C MET A 26 -6.48 -14.25 6.63
N PRO A 27 -5.99 -15.42 6.16
CA PRO A 27 -5.46 -16.45 7.04
C PRO A 27 -4.41 -15.89 7.99
N ASP A 28 -4.40 -16.39 9.22
CA ASP A 28 -3.31 -16.11 10.17
C ASP A 28 -1.97 -16.61 9.62
N GLY A 29 -0.90 -15.86 9.88
CA GLY A 29 0.42 -16.16 9.33
C GLY A 29 0.61 -15.76 7.85
N SER A 30 -0.31 -14.97 7.29
CA SER A 30 -0.09 -14.37 5.97
C SER A 30 1.09 -13.39 6.01
N THR A 31 1.89 -13.38 4.93
CA THR A 31 3.03 -12.46 4.80
C THR A 31 2.59 -11.09 4.33
N LEU A 32 3.46 -10.10 4.53
CA LEU A 32 3.20 -8.74 4.06
C LEU A 32 3.05 -8.69 2.54
N ALA A 33 3.88 -9.44 1.79
CA ALA A 33 3.76 -9.54 0.34
C ALA A 33 2.39 -10.08 -0.08
N GLN A 34 1.87 -11.12 0.59
CA GLN A 34 0.55 -11.71 0.30
C GLN A 34 -0.59 -10.72 0.56
N VAL A 35 -0.51 -9.94 1.64
CA VAL A 35 -1.49 -8.88 1.93
C VAL A 35 -1.47 -7.84 0.81
N LEU A 36 -0.30 -7.31 0.45
CA LEU A 36 -0.19 -6.28 -0.58
C LEU A 36 -0.62 -6.78 -1.96
N GLN A 37 -0.32 -8.04 -2.29
CA GLN A 37 -0.80 -8.66 -3.53
C GLN A 37 -2.33 -8.77 -3.56
N THR A 38 -2.96 -9.03 -2.41
CA THR A 38 -4.43 -9.06 -2.28
C THR A 38 -5.02 -7.65 -2.46
N VAL A 39 -4.38 -6.62 -1.92
CA VAL A 39 -4.80 -5.23 -2.13
C VAL A 39 -4.77 -4.85 -3.62
N LEU A 40 -3.72 -5.25 -4.35
CA LEU A 40 -3.63 -5.03 -5.79
C LEU A 40 -4.69 -5.80 -6.57
N SER A 41 -4.93 -7.07 -6.23
CA SER A 41 -5.91 -7.91 -6.95
C SER A 41 -7.36 -7.42 -6.75
N GLN A 42 -7.65 -6.80 -5.61
CA GLN A 42 -8.93 -6.14 -5.32
C GLN A 42 -9.09 -4.79 -6.03
N ARG A 43 -8.05 -4.28 -6.71
CA ARG A 43 -8.05 -2.95 -7.34
C ARG A 43 -8.44 -1.82 -6.38
N TYR A 44 -8.04 -1.96 -5.11
CA TYR A 44 -8.37 -0.99 -4.07
C TYR A 44 -7.66 0.36 -4.26
N LEU A 45 -6.43 0.34 -4.79
CA LEU A 45 -5.68 1.56 -5.10
C LEU A 45 -6.24 2.20 -6.36
N ALA A 46 -6.58 3.49 -6.27
CA ALA A 46 -7.05 4.24 -7.42
C ALA A 46 -5.99 4.27 -8.52
N SER A 47 -6.47 4.10 -9.75
CA SER A 47 -5.69 4.22 -10.98
C SER A 47 -5.95 5.57 -11.62
N ILE A 48 -4.94 6.16 -12.24
CA ILE A 48 -5.07 7.43 -12.95
C ILE A 48 -4.89 7.28 -14.44
N THR A 49 -5.39 8.27 -15.19
CA THR A 49 -5.03 8.49 -16.58
C THR A 49 -3.53 8.75 -16.68
N GLY A 50 -2.84 8.04 -17.58
CA GLY A 50 -1.38 8.07 -17.70
C GLY A 50 -0.73 6.78 -17.19
N GLY A 51 -1.34 6.09 -16.23
CA GLY A 51 -0.83 4.79 -15.77
C GLY A 51 0.28 4.88 -14.73
N GLU A 52 0.59 6.07 -14.22
CA GLU A 52 1.80 6.33 -13.44
C GLU A 52 1.53 6.60 -11.96
N ALA A 53 0.38 6.16 -11.42
CA ALA A 53 0.11 6.33 -10.00
C ALA A 53 1.11 5.55 -9.14
N THR A 54 1.80 6.28 -8.26
CA THR A 54 2.71 5.71 -7.26
C THR A 54 2.10 5.80 -5.87
N TRP A 55 2.20 4.72 -5.11
CA TRP A 55 1.66 4.56 -3.77
C TRP A 55 2.73 4.03 -2.82
N VAL A 56 2.72 4.52 -1.59
CA VAL A 56 3.56 4.00 -0.51
C VAL A 56 2.66 3.33 0.52
N ALA A 57 2.88 2.05 0.79
CA ALA A 57 2.23 1.36 1.89
C ALA A 57 2.94 1.70 3.19
N LEU A 58 2.17 2.13 4.19
CA LEU A 58 2.62 2.41 5.54
C LEU A 58 1.96 1.46 6.53
N LEU A 59 2.79 0.79 7.33
CA LEU A 59 2.37 0.03 8.49
C LEU A 59 2.74 0.83 9.73
N GLU A 60 1.77 1.22 10.55
CA GLU A 60 2.00 2.06 11.74
C GLU A 60 2.83 3.33 11.42
N GLN A 61 2.52 4.02 10.33
CA GLN A 61 3.24 5.20 9.81
C GLN A 61 4.67 4.96 9.31
N LYS A 62 5.15 3.70 9.29
CA LYS A 62 6.43 3.34 8.70
C LYS A 62 6.25 2.85 7.27
N PRO A 63 7.00 3.40 6.29
CA PRO A 63 6.93 2.92 4.93
C PRO A 63 7.49 1.49 4.85
N ILE A 64 6.72 0.58 4.26
CA ILE A 64 7.06 -0.84 4.17
C ILE A 64 7.15 -1.36 2.74
N ALA A 65 6.48 -0.70 1.79
CA ALA A 65 6.50 -1.08 0.38
C ALA A 65 6.12 0.10 -0.52
N VAL A 66 6.54 0.00 -1.78
CA VAL A 66 6.11 0.87 -2.89
C VAL A 66 5.26 0.04 -3.85
N LEU A 67 4.15 0.60 -4.29
CA LEU A 67 3.27 0.04 -5.29
C LEU A 67 3.12 1.07 -6.41
N ALA A 68 3.26 0.63 -7.65
CA ALA A 68 3.12 1.50 -8.82
C ALA A 68 2.09 0.90 -9.76
N GLN A 69 1.29 1.75 -10.41
CA GLN A 69 0.33 1.30 -11.42
C GLN A 69 1.04 0.69 -12.64
N GLN A 70 2.32 1.03 -12.90
CA GLN A 70 3.15 0.36 -13.90
C GLN A 70 3.65 -1.03 -13.47
N TRP A 71 3.59 -1.38 -12.18
CA TRP A 71 4.18 -2.62 -11.65
C TRP A 71 3.12 -3.70 -11.41
N GLN A 72 3.45 -4.95 -11.76
CA GLN A 72 2.57 -6.09 -11.50
C GLN A 72 2.60 -6.55 -10.04
N GLN A 73 3.68 -6.23 -9.32
CA GLN A 73 3.93 -6.66 -7.95
C GLN A 73 4.44 -5.48 -7.10
N PRO A 74 4.13 -5.47 -5.80
CA PRO A 74 4.66 -4.47 -4.88
C PRO A 74 6.15 -4.73 -4.62
N VAL A 75 6.92 -3.68 -4.38
CA VAL A 75 8.33 -3.80 -3.96
C VAL A 75 8.44 -3.48 -2.49
N LEU A 76 8.87 -4.46 -1.68
CA LEU A 76 9.09 -4.28 -0.25
C LEU A 76 10.37 -3.47 0.02
N LEU A 77 10.32 -2.63 1.05
CA LEU A 77 11.47 -1.88 1.54
C LEU A 77 12.35 -2.69 2.51
N GLY A 78 11.78 -3.73 3.13
CA GLY A 78 12.46 -4.60 4.08
C GLY A 78 12.14 -6.08 3.82
N PRO A 79 12.50 -6.98 4.75
CA PRO A 79 12.18 -8.40 4.63
C PRO A 79 10.66 -8.62 4.57
N ASP A 80 10.23 -9.68 3.90
CA ASP A 80 8.84 -10.10 3.95
C ASP A 80 8.54 -10.69 5.33
N LEU A 81 7.69 -10.01 6.10
CA LEU A 81 7.37 -10.38 7.47
C LEU A 81 6.06 -11.14 7.52
N VAL A 82 6.03 -12.19 8.35
CA VAL A 82 4.79 -12.87 8.72
C VAL A 82 4.03 -11.99 9.71
N LEU A 83 2.80 -11.65 9.39
CA LEU A 83 1.97 -10.81 10.26
C LEU A 83 1.42 -11.63 11.43
N PRO A 84 1.39 -11.06 12.64
CA PRO A 84 0.98 -11.79 13.83
C PRO A 84 -0.50 -12.21 13.76
N PRO A 85 -0.83 -13.43 14.22
CA PRO A 85 -2.21 -13.93 14.25
C PRO A 85 -3.05 -13.11 15.22
N ASN A 86 -4.37 -13.06 14.98
CA ASN A 86 -5.35 -12.37 15.85
C ASN A 86 -5.09 -10.87 16.11
N VAL A 87 -4.22 -10.23 15.34
CA VAL A 87 -4.00 -8.77 15.38
C VAL A 87 -4.72 -8.10 14.21
N ALA A 88 -5.32 -6.94 14.47
CA ALA A 88 -5.81 -6.07 13.41
C ALA A 88 -4.65 -5.27 12.83
N VAL A 89 -4.34 -5.48 11.55
CA VAL A 89 -3.25 -4.81 10.86
C VAL A 89 -3.79 -3.56 10.16
N GLN A 90 -3.25 -2.40 10.52
CA GLN A 90 -3.60 -1.11 9.93
C GLN A 90 -2.60 -0.76 8.84
N LEU A 91 -3.06 -0.74 7.59
CA LEU A 91 -2.29 -0.24 6.45
C LEU A 91 -2.87 1.09 5.97
N HIS A 92 -2.00 2.04 5.72
CA HIS A 92 -2.35 3.29 5.08
C HIS A 92 -1.55 3.42 3.77
N PHE A 93 -2.20 3.81 2.69
CA PHE A 93 -1.54 4.04 1.40
C PHE A 93 -1.45 5.53 1.13
N ARG A 94 -0.23 6.04 1.15
CA ARG A 94 0.05 7.43 0.79
C ARG A 94 0.16 7.56 -0.71
N TYR A 95 -0.56 8.52 -1.28
CA TYR A 95 -0.49 8.80 -2.71
C TYR A 95 0.74 9.66 -3.01
N ARG A 96 1.55 9.24 -3.97
CA ARG A 96 2.74 9.96 -4.45
C ARG A 96 2.56 10.48 -5.87
N THR A 97 1.31 10.68 -6.29
CA THR A 97 0.97 11.21 -7.62
C THR A 97 1.62 10.40 -8.75
N GLN A 98 2.25 11.06 -9.72
CA GLN A 98 2.96 10.49 -10.85
C GLN A 98 4.48 10.46 -10.64
N GLN A 99 4.95 10.51 -9.39
CA GLN A 99 6.38 10.39 -9.11
C GLN A 99 6.92 9.05 -9.58
N ASP A 100 8.16 9.05 -10.08
CA ASP A 100 8.84 7.83 -10.51
C ASP A 100 8.94 6.85 -9.32
N PRO A 101 8.42 5.62 -9.44
CA PRO A 101 8.39 4.68 -8.35
C PRO A 101 9.78 4.18 -7.93
N GLU A 102 10.77 4.17 -8.84
CA GLU A 102 12.17 3.85 -8.52
C GLU A 102 12.82 4.97 -7.70
N GLU A 103 12.54 6.23 -8.02
CA GLU A 103 13.02 7.37 -7.24
C GLU A 103 12.42 7.36 -5.83
N VAL A 104 11.11 7.12 -5.71
CA VAL A 104 10.42 6.98 -4.42
C VAL A 104 11.00 5.80 -3.62
N LEU A 105 11.24 4.67 -4.26
CA LEU A 105 11.85 3.50 -3.63
C LEU A 105 13.27 3.82 -3.11
N ALA A 106 14.09 4.49 -3.91
CA ALA A 106 15.44 4.90 -3.55
C ALA A 106 15.44 5.92 -2.40
N GLU A 107 14.51 6.87 -2.39
CA GLU A 107 14.32 7.82 -1.29
C GLU A 107 14.01 7.09 0.02
N LEU A 108 13.02 6.21 0.02
CA LEU A 108 12.55 5.51 1.22
C LEU A 108 13.61 4.54 1.77
N ARG A 109 14.37 3.87 0.90
CA ARG A 109 15.49 3.01 1.32
C ARG A 109 16.59 3.78 2.04
N LYS A 110 16.87 5.03 1.64
CA LYS A 110 17.86 5.89 2.33
C LYS A 110 17.40 6.34 3.71
N GLN A 111 16.08 6.50 3.91
CA GLN A 111 15.50 6.91 5.19
C GLN A 111 15.38 5.76 6.21
N ALA A 112 15.52 4.51 5.75
CA ALA A 112 15.47 3.32 6.58
C ALA A 112 16.83 2.90 7.19
N VAL A 113 17.89 3.68 6.94
CA VAL A 113 19.27 3.48 7.43
C VAL A 113 19.56 4.38 8.62
#